data_AF-A0A7W1DGE7-F1
#
_entry.id   AF-A0A7W1DGE7-F1
#
_cell.length_a   1.000
_cell.length_b   1.000
_cell.length_c   1.000
_cell.angle_alpha   90.00
_cell.angle_beta   90.00
_cell.angle_gamma   90.00
#
_symmetry.space_group_name_H-M   'P 1'
#
loop_
_entity.id
_entity.type
_entity.pdbx_description
1 polymer ?
#
loop_
_entity_poly.entity_id
_entity_poly.type
_entity_poly.pdbx_seq_one_letter_code
_entity_poly.pdbx_strand_id
1 'polypeptide(L)'
;MTRYYALVLVPEDVPEDEACDAAFDLLLPFILTDSGQPEDAKFDYLLDPEDISVIGEDEGDRNVWRAGDIADKLGQLQVEAIVTPDGRWHEVEPGQMWDDEAWVAKGGEILLRQPGCLALRHVLHT
;
A
#
# COMPACT_ATOMS: atom_id res chain seq x y z
N MET A 1 15.66 -8.07 8.15
CA MET A 1 14.74 -6.93 8.25
C MET A 1 13.34 -7.43 7.93
N THR A 2 12.36 -7.09 8.75
CA THR A 2 10.95 -7.37 8.48
C THR A 2 10.50 -6.37 7.42
N ARG A 3 9.91 -6.85 6.32
CA ARG A 3 9.33 -5.98 5.29
C ARG A 3 7.92 -5.62 5.74
N TYR A 4 7.57 -4.35 5.64
CA TYR A 4 6.21 -3.87 5.83
C TYR A 4 5.64 -3.57 4.44
N TYR A 5 4.42 -3.99 4.13
CA TYR A 5 3.78 -3.68 2.85
C TYR A 5 2.56 -2.78 3.07
N ALA A 6 2.46 -1.72 2.27
CA ALA A 6 1.28 -0.90 2.20
C ALA A 6 0.63 -1.01 0.82
N LEU A 7 -0.70 -0.96 0.79
CA LEU A 7 -1.47 -0.89 -0.44
C LEU A 7 -1.96 0.54 -0.63
N VAL A 8 -1.50 1.20 -1.68
CA VAL A 8 -1.87 2.59 -1.97
C VAL A 8 -2.93 2.61 -3.05
N LEU A 9 -4.07 3.24 -2.76
CA LEU A 9 -5.19 3.34 -3.67
C LEU A 9 -5.11 4.66 -4.45
N VAL A 10 -4.96 4.56 -5.76
CA VAL A 10 -4.90 5.68 -6.68
C VAL A 10 -6.15 5.66 -7.55
N PRO A 11 -6.83 6.79 -7.79
CA PRO A 11 -7.99 6.85 -8.69
C PRO A 11 -7.70 6.29 -10.09
N GLU A 12 -8.65 5.58 -10.72
CA GLU A 12 -8.45 4.99 -12.06
C GLU A 12 -8.37 6.01 -13.21
N ASP A 13 -8.71 7.27 -12.97
CA ASP A 13 -8.53 8.36 -13.93
C ASP A 13 -7.08 8.86 -13.98
N VAL A 14 -6.23 8.40 -13.05
CA VAL A 14 -4.77 8.55 -13.16
C VAL A 14 -4.24 7.53 -14.18
N PRO A 15 -3.49 7.98 -15.21
CA PRO A 15 -2.83 7.09 -16.15
C PRO A 15 -1.94 6.05 -15.44
N GLU A 16 -1.86 4.82 -15.95
CA GLU A 16 -1.08 3.75 -15.32
C GLU A 16 0.42 4.10 -15.21
N ASP A 17 0.94 4.87 -16.15
CA ASP A 17 2.31 5.39 -16.15
C ASP A 17 2.55 6.51 -15.13
N GLU A 18 1.50 7.15 -14.60
CA GLU A 18 1.57 8.15 -13.52
C GLU A 18 1.12 7.58 -12.16
N ALA A 19 0.57 6.36 -12.12
CA ALA A 19 -0.01 5.77 -10.91
C ALA A 19 1.02 5.55 -9.80
N CYS A 20 2.27 5.21 -10.15
CA CYS A 20 3.35 5.08 -9.18
C CYS A 20 3.71 6.43 -8.53
N ASP A 21 3.80 7.50 -9.32
CA ASP A 21 4.09 8.85 -8.82
C ASP A 21 2.95 9.35 -7.91
N ALA A 22 1.70 9.14 -8.33
CA ALA A 22 0.54 9.48 -7.52
C ALA A 22 0.48 8.69 -6.20
N ALA A 23 0.87 7.41 -6.22
CA ALA A 23 0.96 6.60 -5.00
C ALA A 23 2.09 7.09 -4.09
N PHE A 24 3.24 7.48 -4.65
CA PHE A 24 4.35 8.06 -3.92
C PHE A 24 3.93 9.35 -3.22
N ASP A 25 3.23 10.25 -3.91
CA ASP A 25 2.72 11.50 -3.34
C ASP A 25 1.78 11.27 -2.14
N LEU A 26 0.97 10.21 -2.19
CA LEU A 26 0.10 9.81 -1.07
C LEU A 26 0.89 9.25 0.13
N LEU A 27 2.05 8.64 -0.11
CA LEU A 27 2.91 8.07 0.93
C LEU A 27 3.84 9.10 1.57
N LEU A 28 4.21 10.16 0.86
CA LEU A 28 5.14 11.20 1.33
C LEU A 28 4.89 11.70 2.77
N PRO A 29 3.64 11.97 3.20
CA PRO A 29 3.38 12.43 4.57
C PRO A 29 3.76 11.43 5.68
N PHE A 30 3.89 10.14 5.34
CA PHE A 30 4.14 9.06 6.29
C PHE A 30 5.60 8.60 6.31
N ILE A 31 6.49 9.22 5.53
CA ILE A 31 7.90 8.82 5.38
C ILE A 31 8.81 9.86 6.03
N LEU A 32 9.75 9.41 6.87
CA LEU A 32 10.85 10.25 7.34
C LEU A 32 11.73 10.64 6.15
N THR A 33 11.73 11.92 5.82
CA THR A 33 12.64 12.50 4.83
C THR A 33 14.01 12.73 5.46
N ASP A 34 15.06 12.91 4.63
CA ASP A 34 16.41 13.30 5.08
C ASP A 34 16.43 14.60 5.93
N SER A 35 15.37 15.42 5.81
CA SER A 35 15.16 16.62 6.62
C SER A 35 14.53 16.34 8.00
N GLY A 36 14.14 15.11 8.30
CA GLY A 36 13.64 14.66 9.60
C GLY A 36 12.25 15.19 9.99
N GLN A 37 11.38 15.51 9.02
CA GLN A 37 10.11 16.21 9.29
C GLN A 37 8.89 15.54 8.66
N PRO A 38 8.44 14.42 9.24
CA PRO A 38 7.03 14.41 9.66
C PRO A 38 6.83 13.95 11.12
N GLU A 39 6.07 14.73 11.90
CA GLU A 39 5.67 14.39 13.28
C GLU A 39 4.83 13.09 13.37
N ASP A 40 4.18 12.72 12.26
CA ASP A 40 3.32 11.53 12.12
C ASP A 40 3.94 10.44 11.22
N ALA A 41 5.26 10.50 10.98
CA ALA A 41 5.92 9.53 10.12
C ALA A 41 5.77 8.11 10.68
N LYS A 42 5.49 7.17 9.78
CA LYS A 42 5.29 5.76 10.08
C LYS A 42 6.48 4.90 9.64
N PHE A 43 7.32 5.40 8.74
CA PHE A 43 8.42 4.65 8.11
C PHE A 43 9.68 5.48 7.90
N ASP A 44 10.81 4.76 7.88
CA ASP A 44 12.15 5.32 7.74
C ASP A 44 12.60 5.37 6.27
N TYR A 45 12.03 4.51 5.41
CA TYR A 45 12.41 4.42 4.00
C TYR A 45 11.29 3.83 3.12
N LEU A 46 11.26 4.27 1.87
CA LEU A 46 10.44 3.70 0.79
C LEU A 46 11.37 3.14 -0.28
N LEU A 47 11.14 1.90 -0.71
CA LEU A 47 11.82 1.39 -1.90
C LEU A 47 11.18 2.00 -3.15
N ASP A 48 12.01 2.50 -4.06
CA ASP A 48 11.58 3.06 -5.33
C ASP A 48 10.74 2.01 -6.10
N PRO A 49 9.63 2.39 -6.75
CA PRO A 49 8.89 1.50 -7.63
C PRO A 49 9.75 0.72 -8.64
N GLU A 50 10.88 1.28 -9.09
CA GLU A 50 11.85 0.56 -9.94
C GLU A 50 12.59 -0.57 -9.19
N ASP A 51 12.85 -0.42 -7.89
CA ASP A 51 13.43 -1.45 -7.03
C ASP A 51 12.44 -2.58 -6.70
N ILE A 52 11.13 -2.31 -6.76
CA ILE A 52 10.08 -3.33 -6.58
C ILE A 52 10.16 -4.41 -7.69
N SER A 53 10.60 -4.03 -8.90
CA SER A 53 10.80 -4.95 -10.03
C SER A 53 11.92 -5.98 -9.81
N VAL A 54 12.83 -5.71 -8.86
CA VAL A 54 14.00 -6.55 -8.56
C VAL A 54 13.74 -7.49 -7.38
N ILE A 55 12.66 -7.29 -6.61
CA ILE A 55 12.44 -7.99 -5.33
C ILE A 55 11.66 -9.31 -5.47
N GLY A 56 11.18 -9.65 -6.67
CA GLY A 56 10.50 -10.92 -6.95
C GLY A 56 11.03 -11.63 -8.18
N GLU A 57 11.87 -12.65 -7.98
CA GLU A 57 12.09 -13.74 -8.95
C GLU A 57 10.87 -14.71 -9.02
N ASP A 58 9.68 -14.28 -8.57
CA ASP A 58 8.43 -14.97 -8.85
C ASP A 58 7.81 -14.36 -10.11
N GLU A 59 7.95 -15.10 -11.21
CA GLU A 59 7.38 -14.81 -12.53
C GLU A 59 5.85 -14.54 -12.45
N GLY A 60 5.43 -13.29 -12.21
CA GLY A 60 4.06 -12.85 -12.48
C GLY A 60 3.31 -12.03 -11.43
N ASP A 61 3.91 -11.69 -10.29
CA ASP A 61 3.23 -10.89 -9.25
C ASP A 61 3.14 -9.41 -9.67
N ARG A 62 2.04 -9.07 -10.35
CA ARG A 62 1.62 -7.69 -10.58
C ARG A 62 1.56 -6.99 -9.22
N ASN A 63 2.29 -5.89 -8.99
CA ASN A 63 2.12 -5.06 -7.78
C ASN A 63 1.01 -4.01 -7.93
N VAL A 64 0.25 -4.09 -9.02
CA VAL A 64 -0.83 -3.20 -9.37
C VAL A 64 -2.07 -4.03 -9.70
N TRP A 65 -3.19 -3.71 -9.05
CA TRP A 65 -4.48 -4.35 -9.26
C TRP A 65 -5.60 -3.33 -9.31
N ARG A 66 -6.80 -3.72 -9.72
CA ARG A 66 -8.01 -2.95 -9.39
C ARG A 66 -8.43 -3.29 -7.97
N ALA A 67 -8.77 -2.28 -7.17
CA ALA A 67 -9.08 -2.46 -5.75
C ALA A 67 -10.19 -3.50 -5.51
N GLY A 68 -11.27 -3.46 -6.31
CA GLY A 68 -12.37 -4.42 -6.20
C GLY A 68 -11.98 -5.87 -6.49
N ASP A 69 -10.96 -6.11 -7.32
CA ASP A 69 -10.55 -7.45 -7.79
C ASP A 69 -9.70 -8.22 -6.75
N ILE A 70 -9.23 -7.52 -5.71
CA ILE A 70 -8.36 -8.06 -4.67
C ILE A 70 -8.97 -7.98 -3.26
N ALA A 71 -10.21 -7.52 -3.13
CA ALA A 71 -10.88 -7.38 -1.83
C ALA A 71 -10.97 -8.70 -1.05
N ASP A 72 -11.15 -9.83 -1.75
CA ASP A 72 -11.19 -11.18 -1.18
C ASP A 72 -9.80 -11.84 -1.04
N LYS A 73 -8.75 -11.19 -1.57
CA LYS A 73 -7.37 -11.68 -1.57
C LYS A 73 -6.43 -10.90 -0.65
N LEU A 74 -6.94 -9.92 0.09
CA LEU A 74 -6.12 -9.01 0.89
C LEU A 74 -5.14 -9.74 1.82
N GLY A 75 -5.59 -10.78 2.52
CA GLY A 75 -4.74 -11.58 3.42
C GLY A 75 -3.58 -12.31 2.70
N GLN A 76 -3.64 -12.49 1.38
CA GLN A 76 -2.55 -13.08 0.60
C GLN A 76 -1.48 -12.06 0.21
N LEU A 77 -1.82 -10.76 0.25
CA LEU A 77 -0.93 -9.68 -0.17
C LEU A 77 0.08 -9.26 0.91
N GLN A 78 -0.09 -9.75 2.15
CA GLN A 78 0.73 -9.44 3.32
C GLN A 78 0.81 -7.92 3.60
N VAL A 79 -0.26 -7.19 3.32
CA VAL A 79 -0.29 -5.74 3.54
C VAL A 79 -0.74 -5.43 4.96
N GLU A 80 0.07 -4.65 5.67
CA GLU A 80 -0.22 -4.16 7.00
C GLU A 80 -0.92 -2.79 7.01
N ALA A 81 -0.98 -2.12 5.86
CA ALA A 81 -1.72 -0.88 5.71
C ALA A 81 -2.35 -0.68 4.33
N ILE A 82 -3.36 0.19 4.31
CA ILE A 82 -4.00 0.72 3.12
C ILE A 82 -4.02 2.25 3.21
N VAL A 83 -3.57 2.92 2.15
CA VAL A 83 -3.70 4.37 1.99
C VAL A 83 -4.78 4.64 0.95
N THR A 84 -5.82 5.38 1.34
CA THR A 84 -6.92 5.73 0.44
C THR A 84 -6.61 6.97 -0.41
N PRO A 85 -7.35 7.21 -1.51
CA PRO A 85 -7.09 8.35 -2.38
C PRO A 85 -7.24 9.73 -1.71
N ASP A 86 -7.98 9.80 -0.60
CA ASP A 86 -8.11 11.01 0.24
C ASP A 86 -6.98 11.16 1.28
N GLY A 87 -5.93 10.33 1.19
CA GLY A 87 -4.73 10.40 2.03
C GLY A 87 -4.90 9.79 3.43
N ARG A 88 -5.91 8.97 3.68
CA ARG A 88 -6.10 8.34 5.00
C ARG A 88 -5.32 7.04 5.11
N TRP A 89 -4.61 6.92 6.23
CA TRP A 89 -3.87 5.72 6.62
C TRP A 89 -4.75 4.76 7.43
N HIS A 90 -4.89 3.53 6.96
CA HIS A 90 -5.54 2.45 7.67
C HIS A 90 -4.54 1.34 7.90
N GLU A 91 -4.29 0.97 9.16
CA GLU A 91 -3.34 -0.10 9.51
C GLU A 91 -3.99 -1.23 10.31
N VAL A 92 -3.28 -2.35 10.31
CA VAL A 92 -3.45 -3.47 11.24
C VAL A 92 -3.31 -2.94 12.68
N GLU A 93 -4.21 -3.35 13.57
CA GLU A 93 -4.16 -2.88 14.96
C GLU A 93 -2.99 -3.52 15.74
N PRO A 94 -2.47 -2.87 16.79
CA PRO A 94 -1.40 -3.42 17.60
C PRO A 94 -1.73 -4.83 18.14
N GLY A 95 -0.90 -5.81 17.78
CA GLY A 95 -1.08 -7.21 18.18
C GLY A 95 -1.86 -8.08 17.21
N GLN A 96 -2.40 -7.50 16.12
CA GLN A 96 -2.96 -8.25 14.99
C GLN A 96 -1.88 -8.54 13.94
N MET A 97 -2.11 -9.57 13.13
CA MET A 97 -1.32 -9.89 11.94
C MET A 97 -2.06 -9.43 10.66
N TRP A 98 -1.37 -9.39 9.52
CA TRP A 98 -1.97 -9.02 8.23
C TRP A 98 -3.04 -10.03 7.74
N ASP A 99 -3.12 -11.25 8.29
CA ASP A 99 -4.15 -12.25 7.98
C ASP A 99 -5.31 -12.21 8.94
N ASP A 100 -5.21 -11.42 10.01
CA ASP A 100 -6.25 -11.40 11.03
C ASP A 100 -7.61 -11.10 10.38
N GLU A 101 -8.61 -11.93 10.68
CA GLU A 101 -9.92 -11.85 10.03
C GLU A 101 -10.54 -10.46 10.14
N ALA A 102 -10.29 -9.74 11.24
CA ALA A 102 -10.81 -8.39 11.43
C ALA A 102 -10.13 -7.38 10.51
N TRP A 103 -8.80 -7.49 10.32
CA TRP A 103 -8.07 -6.65 9.37
C TRP A 103 -8.46 -6.98 7.93
N VAL A 104 -8.51 -8.28 7.58
CA VAL A 104 -8.90 -8.72 6.23
C VAL A 104 -10.31 -8.23 5.88
N ALA A 105 -11.26 -8.33 6.80
CA ALA A 105 -12.62 -7.81 6.61
C ALA A 105 -12.64 -6.28 6.43
N LYS A 106 -11.96 -5.54 7.32
CA LYS A 106 -11.87 -4.07 7.26
C LYS A 106 -11.23 -3.59 5.96
N GLY A 107 -10.10 -4.19 5.57
CA GLY A 107 -9.42 -3.81 4.34
C GLY A 107 -10.20 -4.21 3.09
N GLY A 108 -10.88 -5.35 3.11
CA GLY A 108 -11.83 -5.73 2.07
C GLY A 108 -12.96 -4.70 1.90
N GLU A 109 -13.53 -4.20 3.00
CA GLU A 109 -14.53 -3.12 2.94
C GLU A 109 -13.97 -1.82 2.34
N ILE A 110 -12.73 -1.45 2.68
CA ILE A 110 -12.07 -0.26 2.12
C ILE A 110 -11.93 -0.41 0.59
N LEU A 111 -11.46 -1.56 0.14
CA LEU A 111 -11.28 -1.87 -1.29
C LEU A 111 -12.62 -1.83 -2.06
N LEU A 112 -13.68 -2.40 -1.48
CA LEU A 112 -15.02 -2.39 -2.09
C LEU A 112 -15.65 -1.01 -2.16
N ARG A 113 -15.27 -0.07 -1.29
CA ARG A 113 -15.70 1.34 -1.35
C ARG A 113 -14.95 2.13 -2.43
N GLN A 114 -13.84 1.62 -2.93
CA GLN A 114 -12.97 2.24 -3.93
C GLN A 114 -12.82 1.37 -5.20
N PRO A 115 -13.92 0.89 -5.82
CA PRO A 115 -13.85 -0.12 -6.88
C PRO A 115 -13.16 0.38 -8.16
N GLY A 116 -13.19 1.69 -8.41
CA GLY A 116 -12.51 2.36 -9.52
C GLY A 116 -11.13 2.90 -9.15
N CYS A 117 -10.44 2.31 -8.17
CA CYS A 117 -9.04 2.65 -7.89
C CYS A 117 -8.10 1.56 -8.37
N LEU A 118 -6.93 1.97 -8.83
CA LEU A 118 -5.74 1.12 -8.85
C LEU A 118 -5.24 0.95 -7.42
N ALA A 119 -4.79 -0.25 -7.08
CA ALA A 119 -4.22 -0.59 -5.80
C ALA A 119 -2.76 -1.01 -6.04
N LEU A 120 -1.82 -0.25 -5.49
CA LEU A 120 -0.38 -0.43 -5.70
C LEU A 120 0.28 -0.88 -4.40
N ARG A 121 0.86 -2.08 -4.39
CA ARG A 121 1.59 -2.59 -3.22
C ARG A 121 3.01 -2.04 -3.19
N HIS A 122 3.34 -1.36 -2.10
CA HIS A 122 4.64 -0.78 -1.83
C HIS A 122 5.32 -1.48 -0.65
N VAL A 123 6.65 -1.62 -0.73
CA VAL A 123 7.46 -2.10 0.39
C VAL A 123 7.94 -0.89 1.19
N LEU A 124 7.57 -0.86 2.46
CA LEU A 124 7.97 0.13 3.45
C LEU A 124 8.97 -0.48 4.42
N HIS A 125 9.89 0.35 4.92
CA HIS A 125 10.89 -0.05 5.89
C HIS A 125 10.73 0.73 7.20
N THR A 126 10.82 0.03 8.34
CA THR A 126 10.87 0.58 9.70
C THR A 126 12.23 0.39 10.34
#